data_AF-A1RXK4-F1
#
_entry.id   AF-A1RXK4-F1
#
_cell.length_a   1.000
_cell.length_b   1.000
_cell.length_c   1.000
_cell.angle_alpha   90.00
_cell.angle_beta   90.00
_cell.angle_gamma   90.00
#
_symmetry.space_group_name_H-M   'P 1'
#
loop_
_entity.id
_entity.type
_entity.pdbx_description
1 polymer ?
#
loop_
_entity_poly.entity_id
_entity_poly.type
_entity_poly.pdbx_seq_one_letter_code
_entity_poly.pdbx_strand_id
1 'polypeptide(L)' 'MEEREGPERRYIGKSVEAYLREQLARRLSEDPEALKLAYELLEAFATGGARGVRAVIEEKVRECGCTPAEGGG' A
#
# COMPACT_ATOMS: atom_id res chain seq x y z
N MET A 1 -19.94 9.14 21.74
CA MET A 1 -19.11 9.45 20.56
C MET A 1 -18.75 8.12 19.95
N GLU A 2 -19.31 7.77 18.80
CA GLU A 2 -18.96 6.54 18.09
C GLU A 2 -17.54 6.72 17.54
N GLU A 3 -16.55 6.29 18.32
CA GLU A 3 -15.22 5.99 17.78
C GLU A 3 -15.39 4.77 16.89
N ARG A 4 -15.70 5.01 15.61
CA ARG A 4 -15.55 4.01 14.57
C ARG A 4 -14.07 3.63 14.56
N GLU A 5 -13.76 2.55 15.27
CA GLU A 5 -12.47 1.89 15.24
C GLU A 5 -12.15 1.60 13.77
N GLY A 6 -11.31 2.47 13.19
CA GLY A 6 -10.74 2.21 11.87
C GLY A 6 -10.02 0.86 11.91
N PRO A 7 -9.83 0.22 10.75
CA PRO A 7 -9.33 -1.15 10.68
C PRO A 7 -8.07 -1.28 11.55
N GLU A 8 -8.13 -2.22 12.50
CA GLU A 8 -7.14 -2.39 13.56
C GLU A 8 -5.75 -2.55 12.91
N ARG A 9 -4.86 -1.56 13.11
CA ARG A 9 -3.52 -1.55 12.52
C ARG A 9 -2.66 -2.59 13.24
N ARG A 10 -2.67 -3.82 12.72
CA ARG A 10 -2.17 -5.01 13.39
C ARG A 10 -0.73 -5.38 13.02
N TYR A 11 -0.25 -4.91 11.88
CA TYR A 11 1.03 -5.37 11.28
C TYR A 11 2.15 -4.33 11.32
N ILE A 12 1.84 -3.09 11.70
CA ILE A 12 2.84 -2.03 11.85
C ILE A 12 2.48 -1.12 13.02
N GLY A 13 3.47 -0.74 13.82
CA GLY A 13 3.28 0.22 14.90
C GLY A 13 3.12 1.65 14.35
N LYS A 14 2.30 2.47 15.02
CA LYS A 14 2.01 3.86 14.63
C LYS A 14 3.28 4.69 14.35
N SER A 15 4.32 4.54 15.17
CA SER A 15 5.58 5.26 15.02
C SER A 15 6.37 4.83 13.76
N VAL A 16 6.35 3.53 13.44
CA VAL A 16 7.02 3.00 12.25
C VAL A 16 6.27 3.43 11.00
N GLU A 17 4.95 3.39 11.03
CA GLU A 17 4.12 3.87 9.91
C GLU A 17 4.33 5.36 9.65
N ALA A 18 4.34 6.20 10.69
CA ALA A 18 4.60 7.63 10.55
C ALA A 18 5.97 7.89 9.92
N TYR A 19 7.01 7.16 10.37
CA TYR A 19 8.34 7.24 9.80
C TYR A 19 8.35 6.84 8.32
N LEU A 20 7.72 5.72 7.95
CA LEU A 20 7.63 5.29 6.55
C LEU A 20 6.88 6.30 5.69
N ARG A 21 5.78 6.89 6.19
CA ARG A 21 5.05 7.93 5.45
C ARG A 21 5.91 9.15 5.15
N GLU A 22 6.73 9.58 6.11
CA GLU A 22 7.67 10.69 5.92
C GLU A 22 8.75 10.32 4.88
N GLN A 23 9.34 9.14 4.98
CA GLN A 23 10.36 8.69 4.01
C GLN A 23 9.81 8.59 2.59
N LEU A 24 8.59 8.05 2.44
CA LEU A 24 7.90 7.97 1.15
C LEU A 24 7.61 9.36 0.58
N ALA A 25 7.10 10.29 1.41
CA ALA A 25 6.83 11.66 0.97
C ALA A 25 8.08 12.36 0.45
N ARG A 26 9.22 12.15 1.12
CA ARG A 26 10.50 12.75 0.72
C ARG A 26 11.02 12.14 -0.59
N ARG A 27 10.96 10.81 -0.71
CA ARG A 27 11.52 10.07 -1.85
C ARG A 27 10.67 10.11 -3.10
N LEU A 28 9.35 10.16 -2.95
CA LEU A 28 8.38 10.17 -4.04
C LEU A 28 7.73 11.56 -4.21
N SER A 29 8.39 12.62 -3.73
CA SER A 29 7.88 13.99 -3.81
C SER A 29 7.66 14.46 -5.26
N GLU A 30 8.45 13.96 -6.20
CA GLU A 30 8.40 14.30 -7.62
C GLU A 30 7.38 13.45 -8.40
N ASP A 31 6.86 12.38 -7.80
CA ASP A 31 5.88 11.48 -8.42
C ASP A 31 4.66 11.30 -7.49
N PRO A 32 3.63 12.16 -7.63
CA PRO A 32 2.46 12.12 -6.75
C PRO A 32 1.64 10.83 -6.92
N GLU A 33 1.72 10.18 -8.07
CA GLU A 33 0.99 8.94 -8.35
C GLU A 33 1.66 7.75 -7.66
N ALA A 34 3.00 7.68 -7.75
CA ALA A 34 3.78 6.71 -6.99
C ALA A 34 3.64 6.91 -5.47
N LEU A 35 3.62 8.15 -4.99
CA LEU A 35 3.41 8.45 -3.57
C LEU A 35 2.03 7.96 -3.09
N LYS A 36 0.99 8.19 -3.88
CA LYS A 36 -0.37 7.72 -3.58
C LYS A 36 -0.41 6.19 -3.49
N LEU A 37 0.19 5.49 -4.46
CA LEU A 37 0.27 4.03 -4.45
C LEU A 37 1.05 3.53 -3.23
N ALA A 38 2.17 4.16 -2.89
CA ALA A 38 2.97 3.76 -1.74
C ALA A 38 2.20 3.89 -0.41
N TYR A 39 1.34 4.92 -0.27
CA TYR A 39 0.46 5.05 0.88
C TYR A 39 -0.65 4.00 0.92
N GLU A 40 -1.26 3.69 -0.23
CA GLU A 40 -2.26 2.64 -0.36
C GLU A 40 -1.69 1.27 0.04
N LEU A 41 -0.48 0.94 -0.42
CA LEU A 41 0.23 -0.28 -0.05
C LEU A 41 0.60 -0.31 1.44
N LEU A 42 1.04 0.81 2.01
CA LEU A 42 1.37 0.90 3.43
C LEU A 42 0.13 0.69 4.33
N GLU A 43 -1.01 1.25 3.94
CA GLU A 43 -2.27 1.06 4.64
C GLU A 43 -2.79 -0.38 4.52
N ALA A 44 -2.71 -0.95 3.32
CA ALA A 44 -3.04 -2.36 3.09
C ALA A 44 -2.13 -3.30 3.89
N PHE A 45 -0.85 -2.95 4.04
CA PHE A 45 0.06 -3.68 4.92
C PHE A 45 -0.34 -3.52 6.39
N ALA A 46 -0.62 -2.30 6.84
CA ALA A 46 -0.96 -2.03 8.24
C ALA A 46 -2.18 -2.84 8.72
N THR A 47 -3.13 -3.08 7.82
CA THR A 47 -4.41 -3.74 8.10
C THR A 47 -4.41 -5.23 7.79
N GLY A 48 -3.83 -5.65 6.65
CA GLY A 48 -3.87 -7.03 6.15
C GLY A 48 -2.52 -7.71 5.98
N GLY A 49 -1.43 -7.06 6.38
CA GLY A 49 -0.06 -7.53 6.18
C GLY A 49 0.26 -7.76 4.71
N ALA A 50 1.10 -8.76 4.42
CA ALA A 50 1.49 -9.11 3.06
C ALA A 50 0.30 -9.50 2.16
N ARG A 51 -0.79 -10.05 2.74
CA ARG A 51 -2.00 -10.41 1.98
C ARG A 51 -2.75 -9.17 1.50
N GLY A 52 -2.87 -8.15 2.34
CA GLY A 52 -3.49 -6.88 1.96
C GLY A 52 -2.73 -6.19 0.83
N VAL A 53 -1.39 -6.13 0.95
CA VAL A 53 -0.52 -5.60 -0.11
C VAL A 53 -0.71 -6.34 -1.43
N ARG A 54 -0.74 -7.67 -1.38
CA ARG A 54 -0.95 -8.50 -2.58
C ARG A 54 -2.27 -8.19 -3.26
N ALA A 55 -3.36 -8.03 -2.49
CA ALA A 55 -4.67 -7.71 -3.05
C ALA A 55 -4.68 -6.37 -3.79
N VAL A 56 -4.02 -5.34 -3.23
CA VAL A 56 -3.86 -4.03 -3.90
C VAL A 56 -3.07 -4.17 -5.19
N ILE A 57 -1.95 -4.90 -5.18
CA ILE A 57 -1.14 -5.12 -6.39
C ILE A 57 -1.94 -5.88 -7.45
N GLU A 58 -2.65 -6.96 -7.08
CA GLU A 58 -3.47 -7.74 -8.01
C GLU A 58 -4.59 -6.88 -8.63
N GLU A 59 -5.20 -5.99 -7.85
CA GLU A 59 -6.17 -5.02 -8.37
C GLU A 59 -5.53 -4.05 -9.37
N LYS A 60 -4.38 -3.44 -9.03
CA LYS A 60 -3.67 -2.51 -9.94
C LYS A 60 -3.23 -3.18 -11.23
N VAL A 61 -2.74 -4.41 -11.16
CA VAL A 61 -2.35 -5.20 -12.34
C VAL A 61 -3.56 -5.45 -13.23
N ARG A 62 -4.73 -5.78 -12.64
CA ARG A 62 -5.99 -5.95 -13.38
C ARG A 62 -6.44 -4.64 -14.03
N GLU A 63 -6.36 -3.51 -13.32
CA GLU A 63 -6.72 -2.18 -13.85
C GLU A 63 -5.78 -1.73 -15.00
N CYS A 64 -4.50 -2.07 -14.91
CA CYS A 64 -3.47 -1.80 -15.93
C CYS A 64 -3.72 -2.57 -17.24
N GLY A 65 -4.50 -3.65 -17.22
CA GLY A 65 -4.59 -4.60 -18.33
C GLY A 65 -3.27 -5.34 -18.59
N CYS A 66 -2.35 -5.26 -17.63
CA CYS A 66 -1.01 -5.80 -17.72
C CYS A 66 -1.11 -7.28 -17.38
N THR A 67 -1.35 -8.13 -18.38
CA THR A 67 -1.20 -9.57 -18.20
C THR A 67 0.24 -9.84 -17.77
N PRO A 68 0.49 -10.68 -16.75
CA PRO A 68 1.84 -11.18 -16.53
C PRO A 68 2.27 -11.79 -17.86
N ALA A 69 3.39 -11.34 -18.41
CA ALA A 69 3.93 -11.89 -19.64
C ALA A 69 3.96 -13.41 -19.46
N GLU A 70 3.11 -14.13 -20.20
CA GLU A 70 3.15 -15.58 -20.23
C GLU A 70 4.58 -15.94 -20.58
N GLY A 71 5.27 -16.60 -19.65
CA GLY A 71 6.63 -17.05 -19.86
C GLY A 71 6.63 -17.98 -21.06
N GLY A 72 7.16 -17.50 -22.19
CA GLY A 72 7.53 -18.33 -23.31
C GLY A 72 8.69 -19.23 -22.88
N GLY A 73 8.41 -20.53 -22.82
CA GLY A 73 9.37 -21.61 -22.62
C GLY A 73 8.93 -22.83 -23.40
#